data_AF-A0A962VV30-F1
#
_entry.id   AF-A0A962VV30-F1
#
_cell.length_a   1.000
_cell.length_b   1.000
_cell.length_c   1.000
_cell.angle_alpha   90.00
_cell.angle_beta   90.00
_cell.angle_gamma   90.00
#
_symmetry.space_group_name_H-M   'P 1'
#
loop_
_entity.id
_entity.type
_entity.pdbx_description
1 polymer ?
#
loop_
_entity_poly.entity_id
_entity_poly.type
_entity_poly.pdbx_seq_one_letter_code
_entity_poly.pdbx_strand_id
1 'polypeptide(L)'
;MTTTALVNTPTDAIPQASLTPRQTVEHAIAHLDHVLPGQAPILNFVHHNTLHGYQHLPFEQALAEAEQLTGIRAYLPEEEFRKLYQAGRIGDADLDAAFAQRPTLLAEETLAQVAERTIQRGEVLRISLIYGVEALTPSQLVWRMEELDATRRFQDDVPETARQRLLNASAQDTGSALEDLWRAGLESFQLPATSLHPEELVDLQLTLAKSLLARFKAGTVEDTGRPVVHQQ
;
A
#
# COMPACT_ATOMS: atom_id res chain seq x y z
N MET A 1 100.97 -1.94 38.36
CA MET A 1 100.71 -2.43 36.99
C MET A 1 99.22 -2.71 36.90
N THR A 2 98.39 -1.69 36.71
CA THR A 2 97.94 -1.18 35.39
C THR A 2 97.37 -2.30 34.53
N THR A 3 96.04 -2.39 34.46
CA THR A 3 95.29 -2.55 33.20
C THR A 3 93.80 -2.31 33.51
N THR A 4 93.34 -1.19 33.00
CA THR A 4 91.94 -0.77 32.90
C THR A 4 91.24 -1.65 31.87
N ALA A 5 90.07 -2.20 32.22
CA ALA A 5 89.12 -2.73 31.25
C ALA A 5 87.78 -2.00 31.47
N LEU A 6 87.51 -1.01 30.62
CA LEU A 6 86.23 -0.36 30.51
C LEU A 6 85.26 -1.32 29.81
N VAL A 7 84.31 -1.88 30.55
CA VAL A 7 83.15 -2.56 29.96
C VAL A 7 82.15 -1.46 29.59
N ASN A 8 82.13 -1.12 28.31
CA ASN A 8 81.07 -0.32 27.70
C ASN A 8 79.83 -1.21 27.58
N THR A 9 78.82 -0.97 28.41
CA THR A 9 77.47 -1.49 28.20
C THR A 9 76.75 -0.53 27.26
N PRO A 10 76.37 -0.90 26.03
CA PRO A 10 75.45 -0.09 25.27
C PRO A 10 74.05 -0.31 25.86
N THR A 11 73.61 0.63 26.68
CA THR A 11 72.20 0.80 27.02
C THR A 11 71.52 1.45 25.82
N ASP A 12 71.25 0.68 24.77
CA ASP A 12 70.31 1.08 23.72
C ASP A 12 68.91 0.62 24.11
N ALA A 13 68.38 1.20 25.18
CA ALA A 13 66.94 1.26 25.36
C ALA A 13 66.42 2.33 24.41
N ILE A 14 66.07 1.92 23.19
CA ILE A 14 65.39 2.78 22.22
C ILE A 14 64.17 3.38 22.94
N PRO A 15 64.04 4.72 23.04
CA PRO A 15 62.85 5.31 23.62
C PRO A 15 61.67 4.95 22.71
N GLN A 16 60.82 4.04 23.14
CA GLN A 16 59.52 3.87 22.50
C GLN A 16 58.76 5.18 22.72
N ALA A 17 58.75 6.03 21.69
CA ALA A 17 58.00 7.28 21.72
C ALA A 17 56.56 6.93 22.08
N SER A 18 56.12 7.43 23.23
CA SER A 18 54.75 7.26 23.69
C SER A 18 53.83 7.86 22.64
N LEU A 19 52.99 7.01 22.04
CA LEU A 19 52.03 7.45 21.03
C LEU A 19 51.16 8.55 21.64
N THR A 20 50.93 9.61 20.87
CA THR A 20 49.91 10.59 21.24
C THR A 20 48.55 9.89 21.31
N PRO A 21 47.58 10.41 22.09
CA PRO A 21 46.24 9.82 22.18
C PRO A 21 45.59 9.58 20.81
N ARG A 22 45.80 10.48 19.85
CA ARG A 22 45.32 10.36 18.46
C ARG A 22 45.96 9.16 17.74
N GLN A 23 47.28 9.01 17.83
CA GLN A 23 48.00 7.91 17.20
C GLN A 23 47.63 6.56 17.82
N THR A 24 47.36 6.50 19.12
CA THR A 24 46.87 5.30 19.79
C THR A 24 45.51 4.88 19.23
N VAL A 25 44.59 5.83 19.02
CA VAL A 25 43.27 5.55 18.42
C VAL A 25 43.41 5.13 16.95
N GLU A 26 44.23 5.81 16.15
CA GLU A 26 44.46 5.46 14.75
C GLU A 26 45.07 4.06 14.61
N HIS A 27 46.07 3.74 15.46
CA HIS A 27 46.67 2.41 15.50
C HIS A 27 45.67 1.33 15.95
N ALA A 28 44.80 1.63 16.92
CA ALA A 28 43.76 0.71 17.35
C ALA A 28 42.71 0.46 16.26
N ILE A 29 42.27 1.49 15.53
CA ILE A 29 41.34 1.35 14.40
C ILE A 29 41.97 0.52 13.28
N ALA A 30 43.21 0.82 12.91
CA ALA A 30 43.94 0.06 11.88
C ALA A 30 44.11 -1.41 12.28
N HIS A 31 44.35 -1.69 13.56
CA HIS A 31 44.44 -3.06 14.05
C HIS A 31 43.08 -3.77 14.06
N LEU A 32 42.00 -3.09 14.48
CA LEU A 32 40.64 -3.64 14.47
C LEU A 32 40.16 -4.01 13.07
N ASP A 33 40.55 -3.26 12.03
CA ASP A 33 40.24 -3.58 10.62
C ASP A 33 40.76 -4.97 10.19
N HIS A 34 41.88 -5.42 10.76
CA HIS A 34 42.47 -6.73 10.46
C HIS A 34 41.89 -7.87 11.32
N VAL A 35 41.20 -7.55 12.42
CA VAL A 35 40.75 -8.53 13.43
C VAL A 35 39.23 -8.70 13.40
N LEU A 36 38.48 -7.65 13.08
CA LEU A 36 37.04 -7.71 12.93
C LEU A 36 36.69 -8.28 11.56
N PRO A 37 35.68 -9.17 11.48
CA PRO A 37 35.17 -9.58 10.19
C PRO A 37 34.66 -8.36 9.42
N GLY A 38 35.01 -8.24 8.13
CA GLY A 38 34.50 -7.18 7.26
C GLY A 38 32.98 -7.25 7.01
N GLN A 39 32.31 -8.24 7.58
CA GLN A 39 30.86 -8.38 7.59
C GLN A 39 30.37 -8.27 9.04
N ALA A 40 29.30 -7.48 9.24
CA ALA A 40 28.60 -7.46 10.52
C ALA A 40 28.08 -8.87 10.86
N PRO A 41 27.93 -9.22 12.16
CA PRO A 41 27.36 -10.49 12.57
C PRO A 41 26.02 -10.74 11.87
N ILE A 42 25.93 -11.83 11.11
CA ILE A 42 24.70 -12.23 10.42
C ILE A 42 23.71 -12.70 11.50
N LEU A 43 22.76 -11.84 11.87
CA LEU A 43 21.81 -12.13 12.94
C LEU A 43 20.78 -13.19 12.53
N ASN A 44 20.38 -13.20 11.24
CA ASN A 44 19.41 -14.13 10.68
C ASN A 44 19.94 -14.66 9.34
N PHE A 45 20.09 -15.98 9.23
CA PHE A 45 20.50 -16.65 8.00
C PHE A 45 19.37 -17.55 7.49
N VAL A 46 18.73 -17.13 6.40
CA VAL A 46 17.76 -17.96 5.68
C VAL A 46 18.54 -18.83 4.69
N HIS A 47 18.90 -20.03 5.12
CA HIS A 47 19.74 -20.97 4.36
C HIS A 47 19.03 -21.57 3.13
N HIS A 48 17.69 -21.63 3.14
CA HIS A 48 16.90 -22.13 2.02
C HIS A 48 15.76 -21.17 1.69
N ASN A 49 15.71 -20.73 0.44
CA ASN A 49 14.50 -20.12 -0.11
C ASN A 49 13.47 -21.24 -0.31
N THR A 50 12.34 -21.17 0.38
CA THR A 50 11.23 -22.13 0.23
C THR A 50 10.75 -22.23 -1.22
N LEU A 51 10.95 -21.18 -2.03
CA LEU A 51 10.62 -21.15 -3.45
C LEU A 51 11.70 -21.75 -4.36
N HIS A 52 12.78 -22.33 -3.83
CA HIS A 52 13.88 -22.85 -4.67
C HIS A 52 13.40 -23.90 -5.69
N GLY A 53 12.42 -24.74 -5.32
CA GLY A 53 11.81 -25.72 -6.23
C GLY A 53 11.06 -25.09 -7.41
N TYR A 54 10.65 -23.82 -7.29
CA TYR A 54 9.91 -23.06 -8.29
C TYR A 54 10.78 -22.06 -9.08
N GLN A 55 12.10 -22.11 -8.95
CA GLN A 55 13.02 -21.17 -9.63
C GLN A 55 12.96 -21.21 -11.16
N HIS A 56 12.40 -22.28 -11.72
CA HIS A 56 12.17 -22.42 -13.15
C HIS A 56 10.94 -21.66 -13.65
N LEU A 57 10.10 -21.14 -12.74
CA LEU A 57 8.93 -20.34 -13.04
C LEU A 57 9.21 -18.84 -12.88
N PRO A 58 8.53 -17.97 -13.64
CA PRO A 58 8.45 -16.54 -13.33
C PRO A 58 8.00 -16.32 -11.88
N PHE A 59 8.53 -15.28 -11.23
CA PHE A 59 8.32 -15.04 -9.80
C PHE A 59 6.85 -15.09 -9.36
N GLU A 60 5.95 -14.41 -10.07
CA GLU A 60 4.52 -14.40 -9.74
C GLU A 60 3.87 -15.79 -9.85
N GLN A 61 4.28 -16.59 -10.85
CA GLN A 61 3.81 -17.96 -11.01
C GLN A 61 4.37 -18.86 -9.91
N ALA A 62 5.64 -18.71 -9.56
CA ALA A 62 6.27 -19.43 -8.45
C ALA A 62 5.54 -19.18 -7.12
N LEU A 63 5.15 -17.92 -6.86
CA LEU A 63 4.37 -17.56 -5.67
C LEU A 63 2.96 -18.17 -5.70
N ALA A 64 2.27 -18.10 -6.84
CA ALA A 64 0.94 -18.69 -6.99
C ALA A 64 0.94 -20.21 -6.78
N GLU A 65 1.91 -20.93 -7.35
CA GLU A 65 2.07 -22.38 -7.17
C GLU A 65 2.40 -22.74 -5.72
N ALA A 66 3.29 -21.97 -5.07
CA ALA A 66 3.63 -22.17 -3.67
C ALA A 66 2.43 -21.93 -2.74
N GLU A 67 1.64 -20.88 -2.99
CA GLU A 67 0.42 -20.58 -2.24
C GLU A 67 -0.64 -21.67 -2.46
N GLN A 68 -0.83 -22.13 -3.70
CA GLN A 68 -1.75 -23.22 -4.01
C GLN A 68 -1.37 -24.54 -3.30
N LEU A 69 -0.07 -24.85 -3.23
CA LEU A 69 0.40 -26.06 -2.55
C LEU A 69 0.28 -25.97 -1.03
N THR A 70 0.59 -24.82 -0.45
CA THR A 70 0.77 -24.68 1.01
C THR A 70 -0.39 -24.02 1.73
N GLY A 71 -1.27 -23.31 1.00
CA GLY A 71 -2.29 -22.43 1.55
C GLY A 71 -1.74 -21.15 2.19
N ILE A 72 -0.43 -20.89 2.10
CA ILE A 72 0.21 -19.73 2.70
C ILE A 72 0.23 -18.59 1.69
N ARG A 73 -0.39 -17.46 2.03
CA ARG A 73 -0.37 -16.25 1.20
C ARG A 73 1.05 -15.75 1.01
N ALA A 74 1.47 -15.65 -0.25
CA ALA A 74 2.80 -15.18 -0.61
C ALA A 74 2.93 -13.65 -0.57
N TYR A 75 1.82 -12.94 -0.76
CA TYR A 75 1.75 -11.49 -0.70
C TYR A 75 1.09 -11.00 0.58
N LEU A 76 1.42 -9.77 0.97
CA LEU A 76 0.68 -9.07 2.00
C LEU A 76 -0.77 -8.83 1.53
N PRO A 77 -1.75 -8.79 2.46
CA PRO A 77 -3.09 -8.30 2.16
C PRO A 77 -3.04 -6.88 1.57
N GLU A 78 -4.01 -6.53 0.72
CA GLU A 78 -4.09 -5.20 0.10
C GLU A 78 -4.11 -4.06 1.12
N GLU A 79 -4.80 -4.27 2.25
CA GLU A 79 -4.85 -3.31 3.36
C GLU A 79 -3.46 -2.97 3.91
N GLU A 80 -2.56 -3.96 3.98
CA GLU A 80 -1.19 -3.73 4.44
C GLU A 80 -0.39 -2.93 3.40
N PHE A 81 -0.58 -3.19 2.10
CA PHE A 81 0.01 -2.35 1.06
C PHE A 81 -0.50 -0.90 1.12
N ARG A 82 -1.79 -0.69 1.42
CA ARG A 82 -2.34 0.66 1.63
C ARG A 82 -1.73 1.36 2.84
N LYS A 83 -1.52 0.65 3.95
CA LYS A 83 -0.80 1.19 5.13
C LYS A 83 0.64 1.57 4.80
N LEU A 84 1.33 0.75 4.01
CA LEU A 84 2.69 1.05 3.55
C LEU A 84 2.72 2.30 2.64
N TYR A 85 1.70 2.47 1.82
CA TYR A 85 1.53 3.67 1.00
C TYR A 85 1.30 4.92 1.86
N GLN A 86 0.37 4.86 2.83
CA GLN A 86 0.12 5.94 3.77
C GLN A 86 1.35 6.29 4.63
N ALA A 87 2.19 5.30 4.94
CA ALA A 87 3.45 5.49 5.65
C ALA A 87 4.59 6.03 4.77
N GLY A 88 4.34 6.28 3.48
CA GLY A 88 5.35 6.76 2.52
C GLY A 88 6.42 5.72 2.17
N ARG A 89 6.22 4.45 2.52
CA ARG A 89 7.12 3.35 2.14
C ARG A 89 6.91 2.91 0.69
N ILE A 90 5.69 3.09 0.18
CA ILE A 90 5.33 2.97 -1.23
C ILE A 90 4.84 4.35 -1.66
N GLY A 91 5.41 4.90 -2.73
CA GLY A 91 5.06 6.21 -3.25
C GLY A 91 4.45 6.18 -4.65
N ASP A 92 4.04 7.35 -5.12
CA ASP A 92 3.49 7.50 -6.47
C ASP A 92 4.45 7.01 -7.56
N ALA A 93 5.75 7.24 -7.39
CA ALA A 93 6.80 6.80 -8.32
C ALA A 93 6.94 5.28 -8.37
N ASP A 94 6.69 4.58 -7.27
CA ASP A 94 6.69 3.10 -7.25
C ASP A 94 5.51 2.55 -8.05
N LEU A 95 4.34 3.17 -7.92
CA LEU A 95 3.16 2.82 -8.72
C LEU A 95 3.37 3.15 -10.21
N ASP A 96 3.97 4.29 -10.54
CA ASP A 96 4.33 4.65 -11.92
C ASP A 96 5.27 3.61 -12.53
N ALA A 97 6.32 3.23 -11.80
CA ALA A 97 7.25 2.20 -12.23
C ALA A 97 6.55 0.83 -12.42
N ALA A 98 5.65 0.46 -11.52
CA ALA A 98 4.89 -0.78 -11.62
C ALA A 98 3.94 -0.81 -12.83
N PHE A 99 3.28 0.31 -13.14
CA PHE A 99 2.43 0.43 -14.32
C PHE A 99 3.24 0.38 -15.61
N ALA A 100 4.39 1.07 -15.67
CA ALA A 100 5.27 1.05 -16.84
C ALA A 100 5.82 -0.36 -17.14
N GLN A 101 6.08 -1.17 -16.10
CA GLN A 101 6.54 -2.55 -16.25
C GLN A 101 5.43 -3.53 -16.68
N ARG A 102 4.15 -3.12 -16.64
CA ARG A 102 3.00 -3.97 -16.97
C ARG A 102 2.11 -3.34 -18.04
N PRO A 103 2.52 -3.38 -19.32
CA PRO A 103 1.75 -2.83 -20.43
C PRO A 103 0.33 -3.43 -20.57
N THR A 104 0.14 -4.66 -20.09
CA THR A 104 -1.17 -5.35 -20.06
C THR A 104 -2.21 -4.63 -19.21
N LEU A 105 -1.81 -3.75 -18.29
CA LEU A 105 -2.71 -2.91 -17.50
C LEU A 105 -3.32 -1.77 -18.30
N LEU A 106 -2.76 -1.45 -19.48
CA LEU A 106 -3.23 -0.39 -20.38
C LEU A 106 -3.42 0.95 -19.66
N ALA A 107 -2.46 1.34 -18.81
CA ALA A 107 -2.61 2.49 -17.92
C ALA A 107 -2.91 3.82 -18.65
N GLU A 108 -2.40 3.99 -19.87
CA GLU A 108 -2.61 5.20 -20.69
C GLU A 108 -3.92 5.16 -21.51
N GLU A 109 -4.67 4.05 -21.47
CA GLU A 109 -5.96 3.94 -22.15
C GLU A 109 -6.93 5.00 -21.61
N THR A 110 -7.51 5.77 -22.53
CA THR A 110 -8.55 6.74 -22.17
C THR A 110 -9.86 6.00 -21.93
N LEU A 111 -10.35 6.03 -20.69
CA LEU A 111 -11.63 5.42 -20.33
C LEU A 111 -12.80 6.37 -20.57
N ALA A 112 -12.61 7.66 -20.32
CA ALA A 112 -13.66 8.66 -20.50
C ALA A 112 -13.08 10.04 -20.80
N GLN A 113 -13.83 10.86 -21.53
CA GLN A 113 -13.58 12.28 -21.71
C GLN A 113 -14.78 13.05 -21.14
N VAL A 114 -14.54 13.84 -20.09
CA VAL A 114 -15.57 14.65 -19.42
C VAL A 114 -15.20 16.12 -19.58
N ALA A 115 -15.90 16.83 -20.47
CA ALA A 115 -15.52 18.17 -20.92
C ALA A 115 -14.03 18.21 -21.33
N GLU A 116 -13.22 19.06 -20.70
CA GLU A 116 -11.79 19.19 -20.95
C GLU A 116 -10.92 18.15 -20.21
N ARG A 117 -11.52 17.28 -19.38
CA ARG A 117 -10.79 16.28 -18.57
C ARG A 117 -10.83 14.90 -19.20
N THR A 118 -9.66 14.41 -19.61
CA THR A 118 -9.45 13.00 -19.98
C THR A 118 -9.25 12.14 -18.74
N ILE A 119 -9.95 11.03 -18.58
CA ILE A 119 -9.74 10.08 -17.48
C ILE A 119 -9.06 8.85 -18.05
N GLN A 120 -7.84 8.58 -17.57
CA GLN A 120 -7.08 7.41 -17.99
C GLN A 120 -7.29 6.22 -17.05
N ARG A 121 -7.12 5.02 -17.58
CA ARG A 121 -7.26 3.76 -16.82
C ARG A 121 -6.32 3.68 -15.63
N GLY A 122 -5.09 4.17 -15.78
CA GLY A 122 -4.08 4.21 -14.72
C GLY A 122 -4.52 5.04 -13.52
N GLU A 123 -5.32 6.10 -13.73
CA GLU A 123 -5.86 6.90 -12.63
C GLU A 123 -6.88 6.11 -11.81
N VAL A 124 -7.77 5.39 -12.48
CA VAL A 124 -8.78 4.55 -11.83
C VAL A 124 -8.10 3.39 -11.08
N LEU A 125 -7.11 2.74 -11.71
CA LEU A 125 -6.32 1.69 -11.06
C LEU A 125 -5.58 2.22 -9.83
N ARG A 126 -4.97 3.40 -9.92
CA ARG A 126 -4.29 4.04 -8.79
C ARG A 126 -5.26 4.31 -7.64
N ILE A 127 -6.41 4.90 -7.92
CA ILE A 127 -7.44 5.16 -6.91
C ILE A 127 -7.86 3.85 -6.23
N SER A 128 -8.11 2.80 -7.01
CA SER A 128 -8.48 1.48 -6.48
C SER A 128 -7.40 0.88 -5.57
N LEU A 129 -6.12 0.99 -5.94
CA LEU A 129 -5.02 0.46 -5.14
C LEU A 129 -4.83 1.23 -3.83
N ILE A 130 -4.95 2.56 -3.86
CA ILE A 130 -4.68 3.44 -2.70
C ILE A 130 -5.84 3.44 -1.71
N TYR A 131 -7.07 3.60 -2.20
CA TYR A 131 -8.26 3.81 -1.34
C TYR A 131 -9.09 2.54 -1.16
N GLY A 132 -8.97 1.57 -2.07
CA GLY A 132 -9.80 0.36 -2.08
C GLY A 132 -11.21 0.63 -2.60
N VAL A 133 -11.80 -0.36 -3.27
CA VAL A 133 -13.20 -0.32 -3.73
C VAL A 133 -13.89 -1.60 -3.31
N GLU A 134 -13.96 -1.80 -2.00
CA GLU A 134 -14.57 -3.00 -1.43
C GLU A 134 -16.11 -2.88 -1.49
N ALA A 135 -16.76 -3.97 -1.87
CA ALA A 135 -18.21 -4.02 -1.92
C ALA A 135 -18.78 -3.88 -0.51
N LEU A 136 -19.59 -2.84 -0.30
CA LEU A 136 -20.31 -2.67 0.94
C LEU A 136 -21.49 -3.62 1.00
N THR A 137 -21.59 -4.35 2.10
CA THR A 137 -22.88 -4.94 2.44
C THR A 137 -23.88 -3.81 2.70
N PRO A 138 -25.16 -4.04 2.45
CA PRO A 138 -26.15 -2.99 2.62
C PRO A 138 -26.35 -2.54 4.07
N SER A 139 -26.16 -3.43 5.05
CA SER A 139 -26.11 -3.01 6.46
C SER A 139 -24.94 -2.07 6.73
N GLN A 140 -23.78 -2.30 6.11
CA GLN A 140 -22.65 -1.37 6.19
C GLN A 140 -22.94 -0.06 5.46
N LEU A 141 -23.63 -0.09 4.32
CA LEU A 141 -24.03 1.12 3.62
C LEU A 141 -24.95 2.00 4.49
N VAL A 142 -26.00 1.42 5.07
CA VAL A 142 -26.90 2.12 6.01
C VAL A 142 -26.11 2.72 7.16
N TRP A 143 -25.30 1.89 7.82
CA TRP A 143 -24.52 2.34 8.97
C TRP A 143 -23.56 3.47 8.61
N ARG A 144 -22.89 3.42 7.45
CA ARG A 144 -22.02 4.52 6.99
C ARG A 144 -22.81 5.79 6.67
N MET A 145 -24.02 5.66 6.14
CA MET A 145 -24.89 6.80 5.85
C MET A 145 -25.44 7.44 7.12
N GLU A 146 -25.87 6.65 8.11
CA GLU A 146 -26.48 7.14 9.35
C GLU A 146 -25.44 7.59 10.38
N GLU A 147 -24.37 6.82 10.57
CA GLU A 147 -23.39 7.04 11.66
C GLU A 147 -22.22 7.92 11.23
N LEU A 148 -21.78 7.81 9.97
CA LEU A 148 -20.64 8.55 9.44
C LEU A 148 -21.03 9.69 8.50
N ASP A 149 -22.33 9.88 8.25
CA ASP A 149 -22.87 10.89 7.35
C ASP A 149 -22.18 10.87 5.97
N ALA A 150 -21.91 9.66 5.46
CA ALA A 150 -21.00 9.43 4.33
C ALA A 150 -21.44 10.10 3.01
N THR A 151 -22.70 10.53 2.91
CA THR A 151 -23.23 11.27 1.75
C THR A 151 -23.13 12.79 1.89
N ARG A 152 -22.80 13.31 3.07
CA ARG A 152 -22.70 14.76 3.35
C ARG A 152 -21.34 15.18 3.88
N ARG A 153 -20.51 14.21 4.27
CA ARG A 153 -19.17 14.45 4.83
C ARG A 153 -18.11 13.68 4.04
N PHE A 154 -17.02 14.37 3.73
CA PHE A 154 -15.83 13.74 3.16
C PHE A 154 -15.19 12.76 4.16
N GLN A 155 -14.87 11.56 3.68
CA GLN A 155 -14.07 10.57 4.41
C GLN A 155 -12.65 11.09 4.63
N ASP A 156 -11.98 10.68 5.71
CA ASP A 156 -10.68 11.25 6.13
C ASP A 156 -9.55 11.00 5.13
N ASP A 157 -9.65 9.94 4.34
CA ASP A 157 -8.69 9.55 3.31
C ASP A 157 -8.82 10.34 2.00
N VAL A 158 -9.89 11.13 1.81
CA VAL A 158 -10.03 11.96 0.60
C VAL A 158 -9.03 13.11 0.62
N PRO A 159 -8.15 13.25 -0.39
CA PRO A 159 -7.17 14.33 -0.44
C PRO A 159 -7.81 15.72 -0.49
N GLU A 160 -7.21 16.70 0.20
CA GLU A 160 -7.69 18.08 0.26
C GLU A 160 -7.86 18.70 -1.14
N THR A 161 -6.96 18.38 -2.07
CA THR A 161 -7.05 18.86 -3.45
C THR A 161 -8.30 18.37 -4.17
N ALA A 162 -8.75 17.14 -3.89
CA ALA A 162 -9.99 16.59 -4.44
C ALA A 162 -11.22 17.26 -3.79
N ARG A 163 -11.18 17.49 -2.47
CA ARG A 163 -12.23 18.21 -1.73
C ARG A 163 -12.45 19.60 -2.32
N GLN A 164 -11.37 20.38 -2.45
CA GLN A 164 -11.42 21.73 -2.99
C GLN A 164 -11.90 21.76 -4.44
N ARG A 165 -11.50 20.80 -5.28
CA ARG A 165 -12.01 20.69 -6.66
C ARG A 165 -13.52 20.50 -6.70
N LEU A 166 -14.06 19.63 -5.85
CA LEU A 166 -15.51 19.40 -5.78
C LEU A 166 -16.25 20.67 -5.33
N LEU A 167 -15.78 21.30 -4.25
CA LEU A 167 -16.41 22.51 -3.68
C LEU A 167 -16.39 23.70 -4.65
N ASN A 168 -15.26 23.89 -5.35
CA ASN A 168 -15.15 24.93 -6.37
C ASN A 168 -16.05 24.68 -7.58
N ALA A 169 -16.30 23.41 -7.93
CA ALA A 169 -17.17 23.04 -9.04
C ALA A 169 -18.67 23.16 -8.68
N SER A 170 -19.05 22.85 -7.43
CA SER A 170 -20.45 22.93 -6.99
C SER A 170 -20.88 24.36 -6.63
N ALA A 171 -19.94 25.20 -6.15
CA ALA A 171 -20.24 26.52 -5.55
C ALA A 171 -21.26 26.45 -4.40
N GLN A 172 -21.36 25.29 -3.74
CA GLN A 172 -22.28 24.98 -2.64
C GLN A 172 -21.51 24.66 -1.36
N ASP A 173 -22.24 24.46 -0.26
CA ASP A 173 -21.70 23.85 0.95
C ASP A 173 -21.31 22.38 0.72
N THR A 174 -20.43 21.87 1.59
CA THR A 174 -19.90 20.50 1.50
C THR A 174 -20.98 19.42 1.47
N GLY A 175 -22.05 19.58 2.26
CA GLY A 175 -23.11 18.59 2.37
C GLY A 175 -23.87 18.48 1.05
N SER A 176 -24.38 19.61 0.56
CA SER A 176 -25.12 19.68 -0.71
C SER A 176 -24.29 19.17 -1.89
N ALA A 177 -23.01 19.54 -1.96
CA ALA A 177 -22.12 19.12 -3.05
C ALA A 177 -21.90 17.59 -3.09
N LEU A 178 -21.80 16.95 -1.92
CA LEU A 178 -21.63 15.50 -1.81
C LEU A 178 -22.93 14.75 -2.08
N GLU A 179 -24.08 15.29 -1.66
CA GLU A 179 -25.38 14.72 -2.00
C GLU A 179 -25.67 14.78 -3.51
N ASP A 180 -25.32 15.89 -4.15
CA ASP A 180 -25.44 16.06 -5.60
C ASP A 180 -24.54 15.06 -6.34
N LEU A 181 -23.30 14.86 -5.88
CA LEU A 181 -22.40 13.84 -6.41
C LEU A 181 -22.96 12.43 -6.23
N TRP A 182 -23.51 12.12 -5.05
CA TRP A 182 -24.13 10.83 -4.77
C TRP A 182 -25.33 10.56 -5.69
N ARG A 183 -26.22 11.56 -5.84
CA ARG A 183 -27.39 11.49 -6.71
C ARG A 183 -26.99 11.27 -8.16
N ALA A 184 -26.03 12.04 -8.67
CA ALA A 184 -25.50 11.90 -10.02
C ALA A 184 -24.87 10.51 -10.23
N GLY A 185 -24.21 9.95 -9.21
CA GLY A 185 -23.69 8.59 -9.21
C GLY A 185 -24.81 7.56 -9.38
N LEU A 186 -25.86 7.63 -8.55
CA LEU A 186 -27.01 6.73 -8.65
C LEU A 186 -27.65 6.77 -10.04
N GLU A 187 -27.91 7.97 -10.57
CA GLU A 187 -28.48 8.17 -11.90
C GLU A 187 -27.59 7.58 -13.00
N SER A 188 -26.28 7.82 -12.94
CA SER A 188 -25.31 7.34 -13.93
C SER A 188 -25.22 5.82 -13.99
N PHE A 189 -25.27 5.16 -12.83
CA PHE A 189 -25.29 3.69 -12.75
C PHE A 189 -26.67 3.10 -13.03
N GLN A 190 -27.66 3.92 -13.38
CA GLN A 190 -29.07 3.53 -13.53
C GLN A 190 -29.58 2.79 -12.29
N LEU A 191 -28.99 3.10 -11.13
CA LEU A 191 -29.46 2.69 -9.83
C LEU A 191 -30.60 3.64 -9.52
N PRO A 192 -31.87 3.19 -9.56
CA PRO A 192 -32.97 4.11 -9.44
C PRO A 192 -32.96 4.71 -8.05
N ALA A 193 -32.66 6.01 -7.99
CA ALA A 193 -33.05 6.90 -6.90
C ALA A 193 -34.57 7.19 -6.94
N THR A 194 -35.31 6.53 -7.84
CA THR A 194 -36.70 6.82 -8.20
C THR A 194 -37.68 6.30 -7.16
N SER A 195 -37.69 6.95 -6.00
CA SER A 195 -38.87 7.37 -5.24
C SER A 195 -38.45 8.03 -3.92
N LEU A 196 -37.51 8.98 -3.96
CA LEU A 196 -37.19 9.77 -2.77
C LEU A 196 -37.21 11.25 -3.13
N HIS A 197 -38.30 11.92 -2.73
CA HIS A 197 -38.43 13.37 -2.74
C HIS A 197 -37.24 14.00 -1.96
N PRO A 198 -36.84 15.25 -2.25
CA PRO A 198 -35.73 15.93 -1.55
C PRO A 198 -35.87 15.93 -0.02
N GLU A 199 -37.10 15.91 0.49
CA GLU A 199 -37.43 15.78 1.92
C GLU A 199 -37.45 14.33 2.45
N GLU A 200 -37.54 13.30 1.61
CA GLU A 200 -37.47 11.87 2.00
C GLU A 200 -36.02 11.35 2.12
N LEU A 201 -35.07 12.05 1.51
CA LEU A 201 -33.63 11.84 1.72
C LEU A 201 -33.17 12.23 3.13
N VAL A 202 -33.90 13.15 3.78
CA VAL A 202 -33.62 13.58 5.15
C VAL A 202 -34.09 12.53 6.16
N ASP A 203 -35.12 11.74 5.83
CA ASP A 203 -35.86 10.98 6.86
C ASP A 203 -35.91 9.44 6.70
N LEU A 204 -35.41 8.78 5.65
CA LEU A 204 -35.34 7.30 5.66
C LEU A 204 -34.29 6.67 4.73
N GLN A 205 -33.03 6.69 5.17
CA GLN A 205 -31.89 5.98 4.54
C GLN A 205 -32.06 4.44 4.55
N LEU A 206 -32.82 3.89 5.50
CA LEU A 206 -33.12 2.46 5.60
C LEU A 206 -34.01 1.94 4.44
N THR A 207 -34.93 2.77 3.94
CA THR A 207 -35.81 2.38 2.81
C THR A 207 -35.04 2.33 1.51
N LEU A 208 -34.14 3.30 1.28
CA LEU A 208 -33.21 3.32 0.15
C LEU A 208 -32.28 2.10 0.16
N ALA A 209 -31.68 1.78 1.29
CA ALA A 209 -30.80 0.63 1.38
C ALA A 209 -31.55 -0.70 1.22
N LYS A 210 -32.77 -0.82 1.76
CA LYS A 210 -33.64 -1.99 1.58
C LYS A 210 -34.10 -2.16 0.13
N SER A 211 -34.38 -1.07 -0.58
CA SER A 211 -34.79 -1.13 -1.99
C SER A 211 -33.62 -1.49 -2.92
N LEU A 212 -32.43 -0.94 -2.68
CA LEU A 212 -31.20 -1.36 -3.36
C LEU A 212 -30.90 -2.85 -3.10
N LEU A 213 -31.09 -3.30 -1.86
CA LEU A 213 -30.94 -4.70 -1.42
C LEU A 213 -31.82 -5.70 -2.15
N ALA A 214 -33.13 -5.42 -2.18
CA ALA A 214 -34.11 -6.31 -2.78
C ALA A 214 -33.82 -6.53 -4.27
N ARG A 215 -33.22 -5.52 -4.92
CA ARG A 215 -32.89 -5.56 -6.34
C ARG A 215 -31.55 -6.18 -6.66
N PHE A 216 -30.50 -5.98 -5.85
CA PHE A 216 -29.27 -6.76 -6.02
C PHE A 216 -29.56 -8.27 -5.91
N LYS A 217 -30.41 -8.67 -4.96
CA LYS A 217 -30.89 -10.06 -4.88
C LYS A 217 -31.68 -10.49 -6.12
N ALA A 218 -32.53 -9.64 -6.69
CA ALA A 218 -33.29 -9.96 -7.89
C ALA A 218 -32.42 -10.06 -9.16
N GLY A 219 -31.39 -9.20 -9.30
CA GLY A 219 -30.45 -9.22 -10.42
C GLY A 219 -29.46 -10.40 -10.38
N THR A 220 -29.09 -10.89 -9.19
CA THR A 220 -28.27 -12.11 -9.05
C THR A 220 -29.02 -13.41 -9.35
N VAL A 221 -30.35 -13.39 -9.45
CA VAL A 221 -31.15 -14.60 -9.68
C VAL A 221 -31.24 -14.98 -11.16
N GLU A 222 -30.86 -14.09 -12.09
CA GLU A 222 -30.88 -14.42 -13.53
C GLU A 222 -29.56 -14.99 -14.07
N ASP A 223 -28.46 -15.00 -13.29
CA ASP A 223 -27.24 -15.68 -13.69
C ASP A 223 -26.56 -16.35 -12.49
N THR A 224 -26.94 -17.61 -12.23
CA THR A 224 -26.03 -18.69 -11.83
C THR A 224 -26.85 -19.98 -11.72
N GLY A 225 -26.45 -20.95 -12.54
CA GLY A 225 -26.87 -22.33 -12.38
C GLY A 225 -26.67 -22.79 -10.93
N ARG A 226 -27.74 -23.40 -10.41
CA ARG A 226 -27.86 -24.16 -9.16
C ARG A 226 -26.53 -24.51 -8.46
N PRO A 227 -26.36 -24.22 -7.16
CA PRO A 227 -25.25 -24.77 -6.40
C PRO A 227 -25.46 -26.27 -6.19
N VAL A 228 -24.49 -27.07 -6.64
CA VAL A 228 -24.34 -28.48 -6.22
C VAL A 228 -23.73 -28.45 -4.82
N VAL A 229 -24.53 -28.83 -3.83
CA VAL A 229 -24.08 -29.09 -2.46
C VAL A 229 -23.27 -30.39 -2.47
N HIS A 230 -21.95 -30.29 -2.28
CA HIS A 230 -21.15 -31.44 -1.87
C HIS A 230 -21.16 -31.53 -0.35
N GLN A 231 -21.87 -32.51 0.19
CA GLN A 231 -21.63 -33.05 1.53
C GLN A 231 -20.39 -33.95 1.46
N GLN A 232 -19.38 -33.66 2.28
CA GLN A 232 -18.55 -34.64 2.98
C GLN A 232 -18.15 -34.07 4.34
#